data_AF-G4R6I8-F1
#
_entry.id   AF-G4R6I8-F1
#
_cell.length_a   1.000
_cell.length_b   1.000
_cell.length_c   1.000
_cell.angle_alpha   90.00
_cell.angle_beta   90.00
_cell.angle_gamma   90.00
#
_symmetry.space_group_name_H-M   'P 1'
#
loop_
_entity.id
_entity.type
_entity.pdbx_description
1 polymer ?
#
loop_
_entity_poly.entity_id
_entity_poly.type
_entity_poly.pdbx_seq_one_letter_code
_entity_poly.pdbx_strand_id
1 'polypeptide(L)' 'MTQRQRKAIGIGLTLLTLVLWTALGLWIYELWLVGAHNFVHLAFFVLFGLAWVFPAMAVIRWMLRPDN' A
#
# COMPACT_ATOMS: atom_id res chain seq x y z
N MET A 1 6.96 -13.25 20.22
CA MET A 1 5.74 -12.40 20.13
C MET A 1 4.55 -13.32 20.11
N THR A 2 3.48 -13.01 20.84
CA THR A 2 2.24 -13.78 20.68
C THR A 2 1.57 -13.42 19.35
N GLN A 3 0.80 -14.36 18.79
CA GLN A 3 0.01 -14.12 17.57
C GLN A 3 -0.89 -12.88 17.67
N ARG A 4 -1.46 -12.63 18.85
CA ARG A 4 -2.30 -11.44 19.11
C ARG A 4 -1.50 -10.14 18.98
N GLN A 5 -0.31 -10.08 19.58
CA GLN A 5 0.58 -8.92 19.47
C GLN A 5 1.05 -8.69 18.04
N ARG A 6 1.35 -9.75 17.30
CA ARG A 6 1.77 -9.64 15.90
C ARG A 6 0.68 -9.09 15.00
N LYS A 7 -0.57 -9.47 15.23
CA LYS A 7 -1.71 -8.88 14.53
C LYS A 7 -1.89 -7.40 14.88
N ALA A 8 -1.72 -7.01 16.14
CA ALA A 8 -1.81 -5.61 16.55
C ALA A 8 -0.76 -4.74 15.85
N ILE A 9 0.50 -5.17 15.81
CA ILE A 9 1.58 -4.47 15.09
C ILE A 9 1.32 -4.48 13.58
N GLY A 10 0.85 -5.61 13.04
CA GLY A 10 0.56 -5.76 11.62
C GLY A 10 -0.51 -4.79 11.10
N ILE A 11 -1.53 -4.47 11.90
CA ILE A 11 -2.51 -3.43 11.56
C ILE A 11 -1.81 -2.09 11.39
N GLY A 12 -0.96 -1.70 12.35
CA GLY A 12 -0.19 -0.46 12.28
C GLY A 12 0.75 -0.42 11.07
N LEU A 13 1.46 -1.51 10.79
CA LEU A 13 2.33 -1.62 9.61
C LEU A 13 1.53 -1.53 8.31
N THR A 14 0.35 -2.14 8.22
CA THR A 14 -0.51 -2.06 7.04
C THR A 14 -0.91 -0.61 6.77
N LEU A 15 -1.36 0.12 7.79
CA LEU A 15 -1.68 1.54 7.68
C LEU A 15 -0.46 2.39 7.31
N LEU A 16 0.71 2.10 7.89
CA LEU A 16 1.96 2.78 7.53
C LEU A 16 2.28 2.59 6.05
N THR A 17 2.18 1.36 5.54
CA THR A 17 2.42 1.10 4.11
C THR A 17 1.42 1.85 3.22
N LEU A 18 0.16 1.97 3.64
CA LEU A 18 -0.86 2.72 2.92
C LEU A 18 -0.50 4.21 2.83
N VAL A 19 -0.11 4.83 3.96
CA VAL A 19 0.29 6.24 4.01
C VAL A 19 1.51 6.50 3.14
N LEU A 20 2.54 5.65 3.22
CA LEU A 20 3.73 5.78 2.39
C LEU A 20 3.40 5.59 0.90
N TRP A 21 2.52 4.64 0.58
CA TRP A 21 2.11 4.36 -0.80
C TRP A 21 1.34 5.52 -1.41
N THR A 22 0.37 6.08 -0.69
CA THR A 22 -0.42 7.22 -1.17
C THR A 22 0.42 8.48 -1.28
N ALA A 23 1.35 8.73 -0.35
CA ALA A 23 2.30 9.84 -0.44
C ALA A 23 3.24 9.70 -1.66
N LEU A 24 3.74 8.48 -1.92
CA LEU A 24 4.53 8.20 -3.13
C LEU A 24 3.70 8.42 -4.40
N GLY A 25 2.46 7.94 -4.42
CA GLY A 25 1.54 8.12 -5.54
C GLY A 25 1.23 9.59 -5.82
N LEU A 26 1.01 10.39 -4.77
CA LEU A 26 0.83 11.83 -4.87
C LEU A 26 2.06 12.49 -5.50
N TRP A 27 3.25 12.16 -5.00
CA TRP A 27 4.50 12.74 -5.50
C TRP A 27 4.76 12.40 -6.97
N ILE A 28 4.54 11.14 -7.37
CA ILE A 28 4.66 10.71 -8.78
C ILE A 28 3.63 11.45 -9.64
N TYR A 29 2.39 11.56 -9.17
CA TYR A 29 1.32 12.21 -9.91
C TYR A 29 1.62 13.69 -10.15
N GLU A 30 1.99 14.43 -9.11
CA GLU A 30 2.32 15.86 -9.19
C GLU A 30 3.46 16.13 -10.17
N LEU A 31 4.51 15.32 -10.12
CA LEU A 31 5.70 15.55 -10.92
C LEU A 31 5.52 15.19 -12.42
N TRP A 32 4.68 14.20 -12.76
CA TRP A 32 4.70 13.58 -14.10
C TRP A 32 3.35 13.58 -14.81
N LEU A 33 2.25 13.62 -14.07
CA LEU A 33 0.91 13.37 -14.63
C LEU A 33 0.03 14.60 -14.66
N VAL A 34 0.42 15.71 -14.01
CA VAL A 34 -0.34 16.96 -14.07
C VAL A 34 -0.46 17.43 -15.52
N GLY A 35 -1.71 17.57 -16.00
CA GLY A 35 -2.02 17.97 -17.38
C GLY A 35 -2.07 16.83 -18.40
N ALA A 36 -1.89 15.58 -17.96
CA ALA A 36 -2.08 14.41 -18.82
C ALA A 36 -3.55 14.22 -19.25
N HIS A 37 -3.77 13.32 -20.20
CA HIS A 37 -5.13 12.98 -20.64
C HIS A 37 -5.92 12.24 -19.55
N ASN A 38 -7.25 12.44 -19.49
CA ASN A 38 -8.12 11.82 -18.48
C ASN A 38 -8.01 10.30 -18.38
N PHE A 39 -7.85 9.60 -19.51
CA PHE A 39 -7.64 8.14 -19.48
C PHE A 39 -6.32 7.73 -18.81
N VAL A 40 -5.28 8.57 -18.90
CA VAL A 40 -3.99 8.32 -18.23
C VAL A 40 -4.17 8.48 -16.72
N HIS A 41 -4.88 9.51 -16.27
CA HIS A 41 -5.22 9.67 -14.86
C HIS A 41 -6.01 8.47 -14.33
N LEU A 42 -7.04 8.03 -15.05
CA LEU A 42 -7.83 6.86 -14.68
C LEU A 42 -6.97 5.60 -14.58
N ALA A 43 -6.16 5.33 -15.60
CA ALA A 43 -5.27 4.18 -15.61
C ALA A 43 -4.28 4.23 -14.44
N PHE A 44 -3.68 5.39 -14.16
CA PHE A 44 -2.76 5.56 -13.04
C PHE A 44 -3.43 5.26 -11.71
N PHE A 45 -4.56 5.90 -11.39
CA PHE A 45 -5.21 5.70 -10.08
C PHE A 45 -5.70 4.26 -9.89
N VAL A 46 -6.24 3.62 -10.95
CA VAL A 46 -6.67 2.22 -10.88
C VAL A 46 -5.46 1.30 -10.67
N LEU A 47 -4.44 1.39 -11.53
CA LEU A 47 -3.30 0.47 -11.48
C LEU A 47 -2.43 0.70 -10.24
N PHE A 48 -2.13 1.95 -9.91
CA PHE A 48 -1.31 2.30 -8.75
C PHE A 48 -2.04 2.01 -7.43
N GLY A 49 -3.36 2.26 -7.39
CA GLY A 49 -4.20 1.87 -6.25
C GLY A 49 -4.22 0.35 -6.05
N LEU A 50 -4.42 -0.43 -7.12
CA LEU A 50 -4.39 -1.89 -7.05
C LEU A 50 -3.00 -2.43 -6.70
N ALA A 51 -1.93 -1.77 -7.14
CA ALA A 51 -0.56 -2.18 -6.83
C ALA A 51 -0.23 -2.10 -5.33
N TRP A 52 -0.98 -1.35 -4.51
CA TRP A 52 -0.83 -1.37 -3.05
C TRP A 52 -1.08 -2.75 -2.42
N VAL A 53 -1.79 -3.64 -3.13
CA VAL A 53 -1.99 -5.03 -2.69
C VAL A 53 -0.66 -5.72 -2.42
N PHE A 54 0.43 -5.42 -3.15
CA PHE A 54 1.73 -6.05 -2.93
C PHE A 54 2.33 -5.72 -1.54
N PRO A 55 2.50 -4.43 -1.16
CA PRO A 55 2.89 -4.07 0.22
C PRO A 55 1.97 -4.67 1.28
N ALA A 56 0.65 -4.55 1.12
CA ALA A 56 -0.32 -5.04 2.09
C ALA A 56 -0.21 -6.56 2.27
N MET A 57 -0.06 -7.31 1.17
CA MET A 57 0.09 -8.75 1.18
C MET A 57 1.36 -9.19 1.91
N ALA A 58 2.47 -8.47 1.76
CA ALA A 58 3.70 -8.77 2.49
C ALA A 58 3.49 -8.69 4.02
N VAL A 59 2.81 -7.64 4.50
CA VAL A 59 2.49 -7.47 5.92
C VAL A 59 1.51 -8.56 6.40
N ILE A 60 0.44 -8.81 5.64
CA ILE A 60 -0.57 -9.82 6.00
C ILE A 60 0.05 -11.22 6.04
N ARG A 61 0.89 -11.58 5.07
CA ARG A 61 1.57 -12.88 5.03
C ARG A 61 2.48 -13.06 6.25
N TRP A 62 3.16 -12.01 6.68
CA TRP A 62 3.92 -12.01 7.93
C TRP A 62 3.01 -12.17 9.16
N MET A 63 1.86 -11.47 9.20
CA MET A 63 0.87 -11.58 10.28
C MET A 63 0.26 -12.97 10.42
N LEU A 64 0.21 -13.77 9.34
CA LEU A 64 -0.39 -15.10 9.31
C LEU A 64 0.59 -16.25 9.59
N ARG A 65 1.91 -16.00 9.58
CA ARG A 65 2.93 -17.04 9.75
C ARG A 65 2.79 -17.79 11.08
N PRO A 66 2.63 -19.12 11.17
CA PRO A 66 2.55 -19.77 12.48
C PRO A 66 3.79 -19.45 13.32
N ASP A 67 3.60 -19.10 14.60
CA ASP A 67 4.71 -19.12 15.56
C ASP A 67 4.76 -20.57 16.06
N ASN A 68 5.83 -21.29 15.73
CA ASN A 68 6.06 -22.64 16.23
C ASN A 68 6.15 -22.66 17.76
#